data_AF-A0A1W2H6C2-F1
#
_entry.id   AF-A0A1W2H6C2-F1
#
_cell.length_a   1.000
_cell.length_b   1.000
_cell.length_c   1.000
_cell.angle_alpha   90.00
_cell.angle_beta   90.00
_cell.angle_gamma   90.00
#
_symmetry.space_group_name_H-M   'P 1'
#
loop_
_entity.id
_entity.type
_entity.pdbx_description
1 polymer ?
#
loop_
_entity_poly.entity_id
_entity_poly.type
_entity_poly.pdbx_seq_one_letter_code
_entity_poly.pdbx_strand_id
1 'polypeptide(L)'
;MKNQHFKFSGKYFGFLLLLTLSISFLFMPSCTDDFKENDNLADDFDILAQVISLKYGNLGVSDAANDGIDEFYFLSPTVSTQPKFHGSFHPNLAPIVEISDDFSFETVHTLFKREPNATNSVQVNAQEEFYFANWDLSKTKPVIGKIYRARVKVGSRVLGFVDFGVVRNANQKLNNNIIPVVENQQMRITFRIEDKICPARIEVVPEEAIILKGAQQQFTAIVYNFFDEVLENQKITWSVGNEAVASINQNGMATGSEFGSTSVLATVHDVTGEGALFVQEVETGPRPGKDIIVFNDMNPFDNEIGLVNPNNRLMVRNLVSFETIGPRANGNTIWFDCGKNSRYPNACSLTEGIHTNLKQLIQSFGFDLEMVNSSETPLTDIPQDVKVIFLWLPRIAYSLNEINNLKLFAEQGGRIVFIGEFDGFYEAIGFQVQNHFLENMGSDMRNIGGNLACFGIERNIPANSLRPHPITRDMAGVTFACASIVETGENDYPFVYDPSNTQILASVAQINTVPITELSPFRINPNLKMKSSADDKHWPYPGVITD
;
A
#
# COMPACT_ATOMS: atom_id res chain seq x y z
N MET A 1 -56.07 -21.55 -27.64
CA MET A 1 -56.74 -20.67 -28.62
C MET A 1 -56.31 -19.24 -28.38
N LYS A 2 -55.78 -18.58 -29.44
CA LYS A 2 -55.68 -17.13 -29.71
C LYS A 2 -55.38 -16.17 -28.54
N ASN A 3 -54.17 -15.61 -28.52
CA ASN A 3 -53.80 -14.25 -28.97
C ASN A 3 -54.29 -13.11 -28.05
N GLN A 4 -53.35 -12.34 -27.50
CA GLN A 4 -53.29 -10.90 -27.76
C GLN A 4 -51.86 -10.37 -27.57
N HIS A 5 -51.36 -9.70 -28.61
CA HIS A 5 -50.12 -8.94 -28.66
C HIS A 5 -50.34 -7.53 -28.11
N PHE A 6 -49.34 -6.96 -27.45
CA PHE A 6 -49.03 -5.53 -27.55
C PHE A 6 -47.50 -5.31 -27.58
N LYS A 7 -47.04 -4.55 -28.58
CA LYS A 7 -45.67 -4.06 -28.80
C LYS A 7 -45.44 -2.76 -28.01
N PHE A 8 -44.20 -2.47 -27.59
CA PHE A 8 -43.50 -1.15 -27.62
C PHE A 8 -42.01 -1.39 -27.24
N SER A 9 -41.04 -1.30 -28.15
CA SER A 9 -40.13 -0.18 -28.52
C SER A 9 -39.42 0.60 -27.39
N GLY A 10 -38.09 0.48 -27.32
CA GLY A 10 -37.15 1.61 -27.38
C GLY A 10 -36.76 2.39 -26.10
N LYS A 11 -35.65 1.96 -25.48
CA LYS A 11 -34.47 2.74 -24.99
C LYS A 11 -34.57 3.78 -23.83
N TYR A 12 -33.79 3.44 -22.77
CA TYR A 12 -33.10 4.24 -21.71
C TYR A 12 -33.91 4.90 -20.57
N PHE A 13 -33.84 4.33 -19.34
CA PHE A 13 -32.99 4.76 -18.21
C PHE A 13 -33.17 3.80 -17.01
N GLY A 14 -32.20 3.73 -16.09
CA GLY A 14 -31.96 2.60 -15.18
C GLY A 14 -32.77 2.54 -13.88
N PHE A 15 -32.63 1.44 -13.14
CA PHE A 15 -32.32 1.44 -11.70
C PHE A 15 -31.94 0.03 -11.19
N LEU A 16 -31.01 0.07 -10.24
CA LEU A 16 -30.44 -0.94 -9.37
C LEU A 16 -31.45 -1.96 -8.80
N LEU A 17 -31.13 -3.26 -8.82
CA LEU A 17 -31.57 -4.18 -7.76
C LEU A 17 -30.54 -5.32 -7.58
N LEU A 18 -29.76 -5.20 -6.51
CA LEU A 18 -29.03 -6.31 -5.91
C LEU A 18 -30.05 -7.38 -5.47
N LEU A 19 -29.86 -8.62 -5.91
CA LEU A 19 -30.50 -9.78 -5.28
C LEU A 19 -29.45 -10.50 -4.44
N THR A 20 -29.49 -10.24 -3.14
CA THR A 20 -28.85 -11.06 -2.12
C THR A 20 -29.59 -12.39 -2.03
N LEU A 21 -28.97 -13.51 -2.42
CA LEU A 21 -29.46 -14.83 -2.02
C LEU A 21 -28.86 -15.18 -0.66
N SER A 22 -29.67 -14.96 0.37
CA SER A 22 -29.46 -15.46 1.73
C SER A 22 -29.59 -16.99 1.74
N ILE A 23 -28.50 -17.67 2.09
CA ILE A 23 -28.52 -19.11 2.39
C ILE A 23 -29.13 -19.27 3.78
N SER A 24 -30.41 -19.61 3.83
CA SER A 24 -31.09 -20.01 5.05
C SER A 24 -30.84 -21.50 5.32
N PHE A 25 -30.07 -21.79 6.37
CA PHE A 25 -30.07 -23.08 7.04
C PHE A 25 -31.48 -23.43 7.51
N LEU A 26 -32.07 -24.50 6.99
CA LEU A 26 -33.22 -25.17 7.58
C LEU A 26 -32.84 -26.62 7.86
N PHE A 27 -32.84 -26.95 9.15
CA PHE A 27 -32.77 -28.30 9.67
C PHE A 27 -34.07 -29.08 9.38
N MET A 28 -33.87 -30.40 9.23
CA MET A 28 -34.79 -31.55 9.40
C MET A 28 -35.33 -32.25 8.13
N PRO A 29 -35.61 -33.57 8.16
CA PRO A 29 -35.08 -34.65 9.01
C PRO A 29 -34.51 -35.83 8.17
N SER A 30 -33.91 -36.78 8.88
CA SER A 30 -33.43 -38.09 8.43
C SER A 30 -34.23 -38.77 7.30
N CYS A 31 -33.58 -38.96 6.15
CA CYS A 31 -33.77 -40.14 5.31
C CYS A 31 -32.39 -40.72 5.01
N THR A 32 -32.14 -41.90 5.58
CA THR A 32 -31.12 -42.83 5.14
C THR A 32 -31.56 -43.38 3.79
N ASP A 33 -31.08 -42.79 2.70
CA ASP A 33 -31.07 -43.43 1.40
C ASP A 33 -29.61 -43.73 1.02
N ASP A 34 -29.37 -45.00 0.71
CA ASP A 34 -28.11 -45.56 0.25
C ASP A 34 -27.59 -44.79 -0.99
N PHE A 35 -26.63 -43.88 -0.81
CA PHE A 35 -25.86 -43.27 -1.90
C PHE A 35 -24.83 -44.27 -2.48
N LYS A 36 -25.30 -45.43 -2.95
CA LYS A 36 -24.43 -46.43 -3.58
C LYS A 36 -24.52 -46.53 -5.10
N GLU A 37 -25.45 -45.85 -5.75
CA GLU A 37 -25.51 -45.80 -7.22
C GLU A 37 -25.94 -44.41 -7.70
N ASN A 38 -25.01 -43.45 -7.74
CA ASN A 38 -25.16 -42.33 -8.67
C ASN A 38 -24.46 -42.74 -9.97
N ASP A 39 -25.24 -43.16 -10.96
CA ASP A 39 -24.77 -43.58 -12.29
C ASP A 39 -24.16 -42.42 -13.10
N ASN A 40 -24.21 -41.18 -12.59
CA ASN A 40 -23.75 -40.01 -13.32
C ASN A 40 -22.73 -39.16 -12.56
N LEU A 41 -21.71 -39.83 -11.99
CA LEU A 41 -20.59 -39.17 -11.31
C LEU A 41 -19.87 -38.13 -12.19
N ALA A 42 -19.94 -38.24 -13.52
CA ALA A 42 -19.30 -37.31 -14.45
C ALA A 42 -19.95 -35.92 -14.45
N ASP A 43 -21.29 -35.84 -14.46
CA ASP A 43 -22.01 -34.56 -14.43
C ASP A 43 -21.80 -33.82 -13.10
N ASP A 44 -21.68 -34.56 -12.00
CA ASP A 44 -21.35 -34.00 -10.67
C ASP A 44 -19.96 -33.35 -10.66
N PHE A 45 -18.98 -33.95 -11.35
CA PHE A 45 -17.63 -33.39 -11.49
C PHE A 45 -17.63 -32.09 -12.30
N ASP A 46 -18.42 -31.99 -13.37
CA ASP A 46 -18.48 -30.79 -14.20
C ASP A 46 -19.07 -29.59 -13.43
N ILE A 47 -20.14 -29.83 -12.66
CA ILE A 47 -20.75 -28.80 -11.81
C ILE A 47 -19.77 -28.37 -10.72
N LEU A 48 -19.13 -29.32 -10.04
CA LEU A 48 -18.13 -29.03 -9.01
C LEU A 48 -16.95 -28.24 -9.60
N ALA A 49 -16.47 -28.65 -10.77
CA ALA A 49 -15.38 -28.00 -11.46
C ALA A 49 -15.72 -26.55 -11.82
N GLN A 50 -16.95 -26.28 -12.28
CA GLN A 50 -17.42 -24.92 -12.58
C GLN A 50 -17.45 -24.03 -11.33
N VAL A 51 -17.97 -24.53 -10.21
CA VAL A 51 -18.02 -23.79 -8.94
C VAL A 51 -16.62 -23.46 -8.42
N ILE A 52 -15.71 -24.43 -8.44
CA ILE A 52 -14.32 -24.22 -8.01
C ILE A 52 -13.63 -23.21 -8.95
N SER A 53 -13.86 -23.32 -10.26
CA SER A 53 -13.20 -22.46 -11.25
C SER A 53 -13.61 -20.99 -11.13
N LEU A 54 -14.88 -20.73 -10.80
CA LEU A 54 -15.39 -19.38 -10.53
C LEU A 54 -14.72 -18.71 -9.33
N LYS A 55 -14.26 -19.49 -8.35
CA LYS A 55 -13.67 -18.96 -7.11
C LYS A 55 -12.15 -19.00 -7.10
N TYR A 56 -11.52 -19.99 -7.72
CA TYR A 56 -10.09 -20.30 -7.59
C TYR A 56 -9.34 -20.37 -8.93
N GLY A 57 -9.99 -20.01 -10.03
CA GLY A 57 -9.39 -20.01 -11.37
C GLY A 57 -9.38 -21.38 -12.03
N ASN A 58 -8.69 -21.49 -13.17
CA ASN A 58 -8.75 -22.68 -14.01
C ASN A 58 -8.34 -23.98 -13.28
N LEU A 59 -9.02 -25.06 -13.65
CA LEU A 59 -8.73 -26.42 -13.20
C LEU A 59 -7.93 -27.18 -14.25
N GLY A 60 -7.31 -28.29 -13.82
CA GLY A 60 -6.58 -29.22 -14.67
C GLY A 60 -5.10 -29.21 -14.33
N VAL A 61 -4.27 -28.78 -15.28
CA VAL A 61 -2.81 -28.72 -15.14
C VAL A 61 -2.38 -27.27 -15.34
N SER A 62 -1.55 -26.77 -14.44
CA SER A 62 -0.82 -25.51 -14.60
C SER A 62 0.67 -25.79 -14.49
N ASP A 63 1.33 -25.71 -15.65
CA ASP A 63 2.76 -25.90 -15.87
C ASP A 63 3.16 -25.17 -17.16
N ALA A 64 4.43 -25.16 -17.54
CA ALA A 64 4.94 -24.47 -18.73
C ALA A 64 4.23 -24.87 -20.04
N ALA A 65 3.63 -26.06 -20.12
CA ALA A 65 2.89 -26.51 -21.28
C ALA A 65 1.40 -26.08 -21.24
N ASN A 66 0.92 -25.57 -20.10
CA ASN A 66 -0.49 -25.27 -19.81
C ASN A 66 -0.62 -23.96 -19.01
N ASP A 67 -0.20 -22.83 -19.61
CA ASP A 67 -0.31 -21.46 -19.07
C ASP A 67 0.26 -21.25 -17.64
N GLY A 68 1.15 -22.15 -17.20
CA GLY A 68 1.92 -22.03 -15.97
C GLY A 68 3.28 -21.39 -16.21
N ILE A 69 4.17 -21.50 -15.21
CA ILE A 69 5.52 -20.92 -15.31
C ILE A 69 6.41 -21.80 -16.21
N ASP A 70 7.31 -21.17 -16.99
CA ASP A 70 8.12 -21.82 -18.02
C ASP A 70 9.10 -22.90 -17.51
N GLU A 71 9.40 -22.89 -16.21
CA GLU A 71 10.47 -23.69 -15.58
C GLU A 71 9.95 -24.98 -14.97
N PHE A 72 8.63 -25.14 -14.93
CA PHE A 72 7.99 -26.22 -14.21
C PHE A 72 7.13 -27.03 -15.17
N TYR A 73 7.32 -28.35 -15.14
CA TYR A 73 6.60 -29.27 -16.02
C TYR A 73 6.08 -30.45 -15.21
N PHE A 74 4.82 -30.83 -15.38
CA PHE A 74 4.40 -32.18 -15.02
C PHE A 74 4.80 -33.15 -16.14
N LEU A 75 5.23 -34.35 -15.76
CA LEU A 75 5.72 -35.36 -16.69
C LEU A 75 4.80 -36.59 -16.71
N SER A 76 4.96 -37.43 -17.73
CA SER A 76 4.38 -38.77 -17.69
C SER A 76 4.97 -39.58 -16.52
N PRO A 77 4.17 -40.38 -15.78
CA PRO A 77 2.77 -40.74 -16.02
C PRO A 77 1.72 -39.79 -15.41
N THR A 78 2.11 -38.66 -14.82
CA THR A 78 1.15 -37.72 -14.24
C THR A 78 0.27 -37.11 -15.30
N VAL A 79 0.89 -36.56 -16.35
CA VAL A 79 0.20 -36.10 -17.55
C VAL A 79 0.39 -37.11 -18.68
N SER A 80 -0.57 -37.15 -19.60
CA SER A 80 -0.58 -38.14 -20.68
C SER A 80 0.45 -37.85 -21.79
N THR A 81 0.84 -36.58 -21.96
CA THR A 81 1.79 -36.15 -22.98
C THR A 81 3.07 -35.64 -22.33
N GLN A 82 4.22 -36.15 -22.78
CA GLN A 82 5.52 -35.64 -22.32
C GLN A 82 5.76 -34.24 -22.92
N PRO A 83 5.99 -33.20 -22.10
CA PRO A 83 6.24 -31.86 -22.62
C PRO A 83 7.64 -31.73 -23.21
N LYS A 84 7.83 -30.70 -24.05
CA LYS A 84 9.16 -30.31 -24.54
C LYS A 84 9.82 -29.40 -23.50
N PHE A 85 11.04 -29.72 -23.14
CA PHE A 85 11.85 -28.98 -22.18
C PHE A 85 12.56 -27.81 -22.85
N HIS A 86 12.70 -26.70 -22.14
CA HIS A 86 13.37 -25.50 -22.64
C HIS A 86 14.70 -25.22 -21.92
N GLY A 87 14.98 -25.92 -20.82
CA GLY A 87 16.14 -25.69 -19.96
C GLY A 87 16.77 -26.96 -19.39
N SER A 88 17.80 -26.76 -18.56
CA SER A 88 18.51 -27.83 -17.85
C SER A 88 17.77 -28.21 -16.58
N PHE A 89 17.83 -29.46 -16.15
CA PHE A 89 17.19 -29.89 -14.91
C PHE A 89 17.95 -29.42 -13.66
N HIS A 90 17.24 -28.90 -12.65
CA HIS A 90 17.83 -28.54 -11.36
C HIS A 90 17.67 -29.69 -10.34
N PRO A 91 18.67 -30.55 -10.07
CA PRO A 91 18.51 -31.75 -9.24
C PRO A 91 18.61 -31.49 -7.72
N ASN A 92 19.00 -30.29 -7.29
CA ASN A 92 19.35 -29.99 -5.89
C ASN A 92 18.31 -29.16 -5.11
N LEU A 93 17.11 -28.92 -5.65
CA LEU A 93 16.06 -28.14 -4.97
C LEU A 93 15.40 -28.92 -3.83
N ALA A 94 14.73 -28.24 -2.90
CA ALA A 94 13.91 -28.90 -1.87
C ALA A 94 12.40 -28.73 -2.16
N PRO A 95 11.85 -29.37 -3.22
CA PRO A 95 10.44 -29.23 -3.53
C PRO A 95 9.56 -29.92 -2.48
N ILE A 96 8.36 -29.37 -2.33
CA ILE A 96 7.29 -29.91 -1.50
C ILE A 96 6.07 -30.11 -2.40
N VAL A 97 5.40 -31.27 -2.26
CA VAL A 97 4.10 -31.54 -2.89
C VAL A 97 3.04 -31.51 -1.80
N GLU A 98 2.07 -30.61 -1.95
CA GLU A 98 0.89 -30.51 -1.08
C GLU A 98 -0.34 -30.93 -1.87
N ILE A 99 -1.17 -31.79 -1.29
CA ILE A 99 -2.43 -32.25 -1.87
C ILE A 99 -3.57 -31.81 -0.94
N SER A 100 -4.60 -31.19 -1.49
CA SER A 100 -5.79 -30.78 -0.71
C SER A 100 -7.05 -30.73 -1.56
N ASP A 101 -8.22 -30.97 -0.95
CA ASP A 101 -9.53 -30.63 -1.50
C ASP A 101 -10.00 -29.23 -1.06
N ASP A 102 -9.21 -28.55 -0.22
CA ASP A 102 -9.32 -27.13 0.07
C ASP A 102 -8.37 -26.34 -0.84
N PHE A 103 -8.92 -25.63 -1.83
CA PHE A 103 -8.18 -24.90 -2.84
C PHE A 103 -7.53 -23.61 -2.32
N SER A 104 -7.85 -23.18 -1.09
CA SER A 104 -7.08 -22.15 -0.37
C SER A 104 -5.82 -22.70 0.30
N PHE A 105 -5.75 -24.03 0.47
CA PHE A 105 -4.70 -24.74 1.20
C PHE A 105 -4.48 -24.25 2.63
N GLU A 106 -5.53 -23.75 3.30
CA GLU A 106 -5.52 -23.57 4.77
C GLU A 106 -5.45 -24.94 5.46
N THR A 107 -6.06 -25.94 4.83
CA THR A 107 -5.92 -27.35 5.20
C THR A 107 -5.17 -28.13 4.12
N VAL A 108 -4.31 -29.06 4.55
CA VAL A 108 -3.53 -29.93 3.67
C VAL A 108 -3.91 -31.38 3.95
N HIS A 109 -4.42 -32.08 2.95
CA HIS A 109 -4.80 -33.48 3.06
C HIS A 109 -3.57 -34.40 3.12
N THR A 110 -2.55 -34.15 2.31
CA THR A 110 -1.30 -34.92 2.29
C THR A 110 -0.13 -34.05 1.87
N LEU A 111 1.03 -34.27 2.48
CA LEU A 111 2.25 -33.49 2.29
C LEU A 111 3.44 -34.42 2.02
N PHE A 112 4.22 -34.11 0.99
CA PHE A 112 5.51 -34.75 0.71
C PHE A 112 6.59 -33.69 0.74
N LYS A 113 7.59 -33.86 1.62
CA LYS A 113 8.80 -33.02 1.64
C LYS A 113 9.96 -33.81 1.03
N ARG A 114 10.91 -33.14 0.38
CA ARG A 114 12.17 -33.78 -0.01
C ARG A 114 13.00 -34.09 1.23
N GLU A 115 13.02 -35.35 1.63
CA GLU A 115 13.82 -35.85 2.76
C GLU A 115 14.53 -37.14 2.34
N PRO A 116 15.86 -37.23 2.47
CA PRO A 116 16.60 -38.44 2.14
C PRO A 116 16.07 -39.66 2.92
N ASN A 117 15.77 -40.76 2.23
CA ASN A 117 15.36 -42.04 2.79
C ASN A 117 13.99 -42.08 3.51
N ALA A 118 13.18 -41.03 3.42
CA ALA A 118 11.80 -41.05 3.96
C ALA A 118 10.82 -41.71 2.96
N THR A 119 9.86 -42.48 3.48
CA THR A 119 8.88 -43.23 2.67
C THR A 119 7.76 -42.36 2.10
N ASN A 120 7.42 -41.25 2.75
CA ASN A 120 6.47 -40.23 2.28
C ASN A 120 7.21 -38.94 1.91
N SER A 121 8.10 -39.04 0.93
CA SER A 121 8.95 -37.93 0.50
C SER A 121 8.85 -37.65 -0.99
N VAL A 122 9.27 -36.45 -1.38
CA VAL A 122 9.64 -36.17 -2.75
C VAL A 122 11.02 -36.78 -3.01
N GLN A 123 11.12 -37.59 -4.05
CA GLN A 123 12.35 -38.23 -4.51
C GLN A 123 12.84 -37.58 -5.79
N VAL A 124 14.14 -37.71 -6.08
CA VAL A 124 14.77 -37.17 -7.30
C VAL A 124 15.43 -38.31 -8.07
N ASN A 125 15.26 -38.31 -9.40
CA ASN A 125 16.07 -39.06 -10.33
C ASN A 125 16.87 -38.07 -11.16
N ALA A 126 18.15 -37.88 -10.82
CA ALA A 126 19.01 -36.91 -11.48
C ALA A 126 19.44 -37.36 -12.89
N GLN A 127 19.47 -38.67 -13.14
CA GLN A 127 19.87 -39.24 -14.43
C GLN A 127 18.76 -39.14 -15.47
N GLU A 128 17.51 -39.38 -15.05
CA GLU A 128 16.32 -39.23 -15.90
C GLU A 128 15.68 -37.84 -15.77
N GLU A 129 16.29 -36.96 -14.98
CA GLU A 129 15.98 -35.54 -14.86
C GLU A 129 14.55 -35.20 -14.39
N PHE A 130 14.10 -35.82 -13.29
CA PHE A 130 12.80 -35.51 -12.68
C PHE A 130 12.77 -35.68 -11.16
N TYR A 131 11.73 -35.09 -10.58
CA TYR A 131 11.25 -35.34 -9.23
C TYR A 131 9.98 -36.17 -9.25
N PHE A 132 9.70 -36.92 -8.19
CA PHE A 132 8.42 -37.57 -8.02
C PHE A 132 8.00 -37.74 -6.56
N ALA A 133 6.70 -37.74 -6.34
CA ALA A 133 6.05 -38.17 -5.10
C ALA A 133 5.02 -39.25 -5.42
N ASN A 134 4.94 -40.30 -4.60
CA ASN A 134 3.92 -41.33 -4.78
C ASN A 134 2.79 -41.14 -3.77
N TRP A 135 1.63 -40.71 -4.27
CA TRP A 135 0.42 -40.58 -3.49
C TRP A 135 -0.30 -41.92 -3.37
N ASP A 136 -0.21 -42.54 -2.20
CA ASP A 136 -0.83 -43.82 -1.87
C ASP A 136 -2.29 -43.61 -1.44
N LEU A 137 -3.22 -43.70 -2.39
CA LEU A 137 -4.65 -43.41 -2.16
C LEU A 137 -5.30 -44.46 -1.23
N SER A 138 -4.68 -45.63 -1.03
CA SER A 138 -5.16 -46.63 -0.05
C SER A 138 -4.94 -46.18 1.41
N LYS A 139 -3.93 -45.34 1.64
CA LYS A 139 -3.59 -44.81 2.97
C LYS A 139 -4.31 -43.51 3.26
N THR A 140 -4.36 -42.60 2.29
CA THR A 140 -4.94 -41.27 2.50
C THR A 140 -6.47 -41.26 2.33
N LYS A 141 -7.03 -42.28 1.66
CA LYS A 141 -8.48 -42.51 1.49
C LYS A 141 -9.25 -41.26 1.03
N PRO A 142 -8.88 -40.68 -0.12
CA PRO A 142 -9.58 -39.51 -0.64
C PRO A 142 -10.99 -39.88 -1.10
N VAL A 143 -11.91 -38.92 -1.02
CA VAL A 143 -13.34 -39.19 -1.20
C VAL A 143 -13.71 -39.25 -2.69
N ILE A 144 -14.37 -40.34 -3.10
CA ILE A 144 -14.92 -40.49 -4.45
C ILE A 144 -15.88 -39.33 -4.76
N GLY A 145 -15.75 -38.72 -5.94
CA GLY A 145 -16.55 -37.57 -6.36
C GLY A 145 -15.97 -36.20 -5.97
N LYS A 146 -14.82 -36.16 -5.27
CA LYS A 146 -14.10 -34.90 -4.99
C LYS A 146 -12.94 -34.66 -5.95
N ILE A 147 -12.61 -33.38 -6.09
CA ILE A 147 -11.40 -32.91 -6.79
C ILE A 147 -10.37 -32.51 -5.74
N TYR A 148 -9.15 -33.02 -5.89
CA TYR A 148 -7.99 -32.65 -5.08
C TYR A 148 -6.96 -31.95 -5.95
N ARG A 149 -6.41 -30.85 -5.48
CA ARG A 149 -5.29 -30.17 -6.12
C ARG A 149 -3.98 -30.63 -5.48
N ALA A 150 -3.08 -31.17 -6.28
CA ALA A 150 -1.67 -31.29 -5.91
C ALA A 150 -0.91 -30.09 -6.44
N ARG A 151 -0.34 -29.28 -5.55
CA ARG A 151 0.54 -28.16 -5.91
C ARG A 151 1.98 -28.48 -5.53
N VAL A 152 2.91 -28.08 -6.39
CA VAL A 152 4.35 -28.19 -6.12
C VAL A 152 4.89 -26.83 -5.73
N LYS A 153 5.71 -26.77 -4.68
CA LYS A 153 6.35 -25.53 -4.22
C LYS A 153 7.82 -25.72 -3.92
N VAL A 154 8.58 -24.63 -3.98
CA VAL A 154 9.95 -24.51 -3.45
C VAL A 154 9.97 -23.29 -2.54
N GLY A 155 10.36 -23.47 -1.28
CA GLY A 155 10.17 -22.43 -0.25
C GLY A 155 8.68 -22.10 -0.09
N SER A 156 8.32 -20.83 -0.21
CA SER A 156 6.93 -20.35 -0.16
C SER A 156 6.24 -20.28 -1.53
N ARG A 157 6.98 -20.37 -2.64
CA ARG A 157 6.47 -20.14 -4.00
C ARG A 157 5.87 -21.41 -4.59
N VAL A 158 4.63 -21.31 -5.09
CA VAL A 158 3.95 -22.39 -5.84
C VAL A 158 4.43 -22.35 -7.29
N LEU A 159 4.93 -23.47 -7.79
CA LEU A 159 5.45 -23.61 -9.16
C LEU A 159 4.37 -23.98 -10.16
N GLY A 160 3.42 -24.79 -9.72
CA GLY A 160 2.33 -25.27 -10.57
C GLY A 160 1.46 -26.24 -9.82
N PHE A 161 0.38 -26.67 -10.46
CA PHE A 161 -0.57 -27.58 -9.86
C PHE A 161 -1.17 -28.54 -10.87
N VAL A 162 -1.66 -29.65 -10.35
CA VAL A 162 -2.40 -30.65 -11.09
C VAL A 162 -3.60 -31.11 -10.28
N ASP A 163 -4.77 -31.15 -10.91
CA ASP A 163 -6.03 -31.49 -10.30
C ASP A 163 -6.42 -32.95 -10.57
N PHE A 164 -6.80 -33.66 -9.51
CA PHE A 164 -7.16 -35.06 -9.52
C PHE A 164 -8.63 -35.25 -9.14
N GLY A 165 -9.40 -35.90 -9.99
CA GLY A 165 -10.77 -36.32 -9.70
C GLY A 165 -10.80 -37.76 -9.22
N VAL A 166 -11.36 -38.01 -8.03
CA VAL A 166 -11.42 -39.37 -7.46
C VAL A 166 -12.60 -40.13 -8.05
N VAL A 167 -12.32 -41.12 -8.88
CA VAL A 167 -13.30 -41.90 -9.65
C VAL A 167 -13.33 -43.36 -9.22
N ARG A 168 -14.42 -44.06 -9.56
CA ARG A 168 -14.55 -45.51 -9.32
C ARG A 168 -13.80 -46.37 -10.34
N ASN A 169 -13.63 -45.84 -11.56
CA ASN A 169 -13.04 -46.56 -12.69
C ASN A 169 -11.98 -45.69 -13.37
N ALA A 170 -10.75 -46.21 -13.50
CA ALA A 170 -9.62 -45.48 -14.11
C ALA A 170 -9.87 -45.06 -15.58
N ASN A 171 -10.81 -45.72 -16.27
CA ASN A 171 -11.17 -45.38 -17.65
C ASN A 171 -12.17 -44.21 -17.76
N GLN A 172 -12.67 -43.69 -16.63
CA GLN A 172 -13.57 -42.54 -16.63
C GLN A 172 -12.80 -41.29 -17.06
N LYS A 173 -13.23 -40.69 -18.17
CA LYS A 173 -12.70 -39.40 -18.63
C LYS A 173 -13.36 -38.27 -17.86
N LEU A 174 -12.58 -37.26 -17.53
CA LEU A 174 -13.05 -36.03 -16.90
C LEU A 174 -12.74 -34.85 -17.84
N ASN A 175 -13.53 -33.78 -17.73
CA ASN A 175 -13.29 -32.54 -18.47
C ASN A 175 -12.21 -31.67 -17.79
N ASN A 176 -11.89 -30.53 -18.41
CA ASN A 176 -10.96 -29.52 -17.88
C ASN A 176 -9.55 -30.07 -17.54
N ASN A 177 -9.09 -31.08 -18.28
CA ASN A 177 -7.78 -31.72 -18.06
C ASN A 177 -7.57 -32.26 -16.63
N ILE A 178 -8.65 -32.53 -15.89
CA ILE A 178 -8.57 -33.16 -14.56
C ILE A 178 -8.17 -34.63 -14.73
N ILE A 179 -7.18 -35.08 -13.96
CA ILE A 179 -6.67 -36.46 -14.05
C ILE A 179 -7.51 -37.40 -13.17
N PRO A 180 -8.09 -38.47 -13.73
CA PRO A 180 -8.82 -39.45 -12.94
C PRO A 180 -7.86 -40.28 -12.08
N VAL A 181 -8.18 -40.43 -10.79
CA VAL A 181 -7.48 -41.34 -9.87
C VAL A 181 -8.47 -42.28 -9.20
N VAL A 182 -8.08 -43.54 -8.99
CA VAL A 182 -8.95 -44.55 -8.37
C VAL A 182 -8.56 -44.76 -6.92
N GLU A 183 -9.56 -44.84 -6.05
CA GLU A 183 -9.36 -45.21 -4.64
C GLU A 183 -8.59 -46.54 -4.53
N ASN A 184 -7.66 -46.64 -3.58
CA ASN A 184 -6.81 -47.81 -3.36
C ASN A 184 -5.73 -48.09 -4.42
N GLN A 185 -5.44 -47.13 -5.31
CA GLN A 185 -4.25 -47.19 -6.18
C GLN A 185 -3.12 -46.30 -5.65
N GLN A 186 -1.99 -46.30 -6.36
CA GLN A 186 -0.89 -45.38 -6.14
C GLN A 186 -0.80 -44.43 -7.33
N MET A 187 -0.86 -43.12 -7.08
CA MET A 187 -0.68 -42.10 -8.10
C MET A 187 0.74 -41.52 -7.99
N ARG A 188 1.54 -41.67 -9.06
CA ARG A 188 2.85 -41.04 -9.12
C ARG A 188 2.71 -39.64 -9.71
N ILE A 189 3.04 -38.63 -8.90
CA ILE A 189 3.15 -37.23 -9.29
C ILE A 189 4.61 -36.98 -9.68
N THR A 190 4.88 -36.85 -10.98
CA THR A 190 6.21 -36.70 -11.58
C THR A 190 6.30 -35.32 -12.19
N PHE A 191 7.37 -34.60 -11.90
CA PHE A 191 7.57 -33.24 -12.37
C PHE A 191 9.04 -32.92 -12.58
N ARG A 192 9.31 -31.94 -13.42
CA ARG A 192 10.64 -31.38 -13.69
C ARG A 192 10.65 -29.94 -13.21
N ILE A 193 11.76 -29.54 -12.59
CA ILE A 193 12.06 -28.13 -12.32
C ILE A 193 13.35 -27.83 -13.05
N GLU A 194 13.32 -26.83 -13.92
CA GLU A 194 14.47 -26.41 -14.69
C GLU A 194 15.29 -25.35 -13.94
N ASP A 195 16.60 -25.37 -14.13
CA ASP A 195 17.51 -24.29 -13.77
C ASP A 195 17.11 -23.07 -14.60
N LYS A 196 16.46 -22.07 -13.98
CA LYS A 196 16.33 -20.77 -14.63
C LYS A 196 17.42 -19.83 -14.16
N ILE A 197 18.35 -19.59 -15.07
CA ILE A 197 19.23 -18.41 -15.10
C ILE A 197 18.43 -17.18 -15.61
N CYS A 198 17.13 -17.30 -15.91
CA CYS A 198 16.38 -16.15 -16.41
C CYS A 198 15.89 -15.27 -15.25
N PRO A 199 15.87 -13.94 -15.47
CA PRO A 199 15.30 -12.98 -14.54
C PRO A 199 13.89 -13.37 -14.12
N ALA A 200 13.56 -13.16 -12.85
CA ALA A 200 12.20 -13.26 -12.31
C ALA A 200 11.78 -11.98 -11.58
N ARG A 201 12.75 -11.25 -11.01
CA ARG A 201 12.54 -9.96 -10.36
C ARG A 201 13.73 -9.04 -10.61
N ILE A 202 13.47 -7.75 -10.70
CA ILE A 202 14.51 -6.72 -10.79
C ILE A 202 14.23 -5.69 -9.70
N GLU A 203 15.25 -5.34 -8.94
CA GLU A 203 15.23 -4.28 -7.93
C GLU A 203 16.01 -3.08 -8.47
N VAL A 204 15.39 -1.90 -8.49
CA VAL A 204 16.02 -0.65 -8.96
C VAL A 204 16.46 0.16 -7.74
N VAL A 205 17.73 0.60 -7.73
CA VAL A 205 18.34 1.33 -6.61
C VAL A 205 18.93 2.66 -7.11
N PRO A 206 18.58 3.82 -6.50
CA PRO A 206 17.59 3.95 -5.43
C PRO A 206 16.17 3.65 -5.93
N GLU A 207 15.27 3.26 -5.02
CA GLU A 207 13.85 3.06 -5.35
C GLU A 207 13.19 4.40 -5.75
N GLU A 208 13.67 5.50 -5.18
CA GLU A 208 13.22 6.86 -5.50
C GLU A 208 14.40 7.84 -5.52
N ALA A 209 14.33 8.86 -6.37
CA ALA A 209 15.25 9.98 -6.33
C ALA A 209 14.57 11.31 -6.68
N ILE A 210 15.11 12.40 -6.13
CA ILE A 210 14.70 13.77 -6.43
C ILE A 210 15.92 14.53 -6.95
N ILE A 211 15.78 15.14 -8.14
CA ILE A 211 16.85 15.93 -8.77
C ILE A 211 16.31 17.27 -9.27
N LEU A 212 17.21 18.25 -9.43
CA LEU A 212 16.89 19.48 -10.14
C LEU A 212 16.89 19.24 -11.66
N LYS A 213 16.19 20.10 -12.40
CA LYS A 213 16.22 20.16 -13.86
C LYS A 213 17.67 20.35 -14.32
N GLY A 214 18.11 19.50 -15.25
CA GLY A 214 19.49 19.43 -15.72
C GLY A 214 20.46 18.64 -14.84
N ALA A 215 20.09 18.25 -13.61
CA ALA A 215 20.91 17.40 -12.76
C ALA A 215 20.78 15.92 -13.15
N GLN A 216 21.63 15.07 -12.59
CA GLN A 216 21.72 13.64 -12.91
C GLN A 216 21.61 12.76 -11.67
N GLN A 217 21.02 11.57 -11.82
CA GLN A 217 20.94 10.53 -10.80
C GLN A 217 21.37 9.19 -11.39
N GLN A 218 22.25 8.47 -10.68
CA GLN A 218 22.61 7.11 -11.05
C GLN A 218 21.60 6.12 -10.45
N PHE A 219 21.01 5.30 -11.31
CA PHE A 219 20.24 4.11 -10.94
C PHE A 219 21.03 2.86 -11.27
N THR A 220 20.87 1.83 -10.44
CA THR A 220 21.42 0.49 -10.64
C THR A 220 20.30 -0.52 -10.54
N ALA A 221 20.45 -1.69 -11.17
CA ALA A 221 19.46 -2.75 -11.10
C ALA A 221 20.11 -4.05 -10.64
N ILE A 222 19.49 -4.69 -9.65
CA ILE A 222 19.87 -6.02 -9.15
C ILE A 222 18.85 -7.00 -9.68
N VAL A 223 19.31 -7.99 -10.45
CA VAL A 223 18.45 -8.96 -11.11
C VAL A 223 18.47 -10.25 -10.31
N TYR A 224 17.31 -10.80 -10.02
CA TYR A 224 17.16 -12.05 -9.28
C TYR A 224 16.52 -13.11 -10.16
N ASN A 225 16.95 -14.36 -10.01
CA ASN A 225 16.27 -15.51 -10.59
C ASN A 225 15.02 -15.88 -9.79
N PHE A 226 14.35 -16.95 -10.20
CA PHE A 226 13.14 -17.44 -9.53
C PHE A 226 13.36 -17.86 -8.07
N PHE A 227 14.59 -18.18 -7.70
CA PHE A 227 15.00 -18.61 -6.35
C PHE A 227 15.51 -17.46 -5.48
N ASP A 228 15.31 -16.20 -5.90
CA ASP A 228 15.83 -14.99 -5.24
C ASP A 228 17.37 -14.95 -5.15
N GLU A 229 18.07 -15.68 -6.01
CA GLU A 229 19.51 -15.60 -6.17
C GLU A 229 19.87 -14.51 -7.18
N VAL A 230 20.95 -13.76 -6.92
CA VAL A 230 21.40 -12.69 -7.80
C VAL A 230 21.96 -13.27 -9.09
N LEU A 231 21.44 -12.80 -10.22
CA LEU A 231 21.95 -13.05 -11.56
C LEU A 231 22.97 -11.98 -11.92
N GLU A 232 24.24 -12.35 -11.99
CA GLU A 232 25.30 -11.45 -12.41
C GLU A 232 25.30 -11.22 -13.94
N ASN A 233 25.94 -10.13 -14.37
CA ASN A 233 26.23 -9.81 -15.78
C ASN A 233 25.00 -9.78 -16.71
N GLN A 234 23.83 -9.45 -16.17
CA GLN A 234 22.60 -9.29 -16.96
C GLN A 234 22.67 -8.01 -17.79
N LYS A 235 22.22 -8.09 -19.05
CA LYS A 235 22.09 -6.93 -19.92
C LYS A 235 20.78 -6.21 -19.63
N ILE A 236 20.88 -5.12 -18.88
CA ILE A 236 19.74 -4.28 -18.51
C ILE A 236 19.43 -3.27 -19.62
N THR A 237 18.16 -3.16 -20.00
CA THR A 237 17.64 -2.10 -20.85
C THR A 237 16.96 -1.06 -19.97
N TRP A 238 17.43 0.18 -20.00
CA TRP A 238 16.84 1.28 -19.23
C TRP A 238 15.89 2.12 -20.07
N SER A 239 14.80 2.59 -19.45
CA SER A 239 13.87 3.57 -20.00
C SER A 239 13.21 4.40 -18.89
N VAL A 240 12.53 5.49 -19.25
CA VAL A 240 11.67 6.25 -18.34
C VAL A 240 10.22 6.22 -18.81
N GLY A 241 9.26 6.31 -17.89
CA GLY A 241 7.84 6.31 -18.25
C GLY A 241 7.37 7.57 -18.97
N ASN A 242 8.06 8.70 -18.77
CA ASN A 242 7.73 10.00 -19.37
C ASN A 242 9.01 10.75 -19.78
N GLU A 243 9.34 10.65 -21.06
CA GLU A 243 10.55 11.26 -21.65
C GLU A 243 10.51 12.80 -21.67
N ALA A 244 9.33 13.43 -21.46
CA ALA A 244 9.25 14.88 -21.30
C ALA A 244 9.85 15.33 -19.95
N VAL A 245 9.74 14.50 -18.91
CA VAL A 245 10.20 14.81 -17.54
C VAL A 245 11.67 14.49 -17.36
N ALA A 246 12.16 13.35 -17.85
CA ALA A 246 13.56 12.95 -17.72
C ALA A 246 14.03 12.12 -18.91
N SER A 247 15.32 11.84 -18.97
CA SER A 247 15.92 10.85 -19.87
C SER A 247 16.84 9.93 -19.08
N ILE A 248 17.10 8.71 -19.57
CA ILE A 248 18.06 7.78 -18.94
C ILE A 248 18.92 7.11 -20.01
N ASN A 249 20.21 6.96 -19.75
CA ASN A 249 21.11 6.24 -20.64
C ASN A 249 21.22 4.74 -20.27
N GLN A 250 21.87 3.95 -21.13
CA GLN A 250 21.99 2.49 -20.92
C GLN A 250 22.92 2.08 -19.76
N ASN A 251 23.62 3.04 -19.15
CA ASN A 251 24.38 2.81 -17.92
C ASN A 251 23.55 3.13 -16.66
N GLY A 252 22.26 3.44 -16.80
CA GLY A 252 21.37 3.78 -15.68
C GLY A 252 21.50 5.23 -15.18
N MET A 253 22.20 6.11 -15.91
CA MET A 253 22.30 7.52 -15.52
C MET A 253 21.10 8.30 -16.04
N ALA A 254 20.21 8.71 -15.14
CA ALA A 254 19.06 9.55 -15.44
C ALA A 254 19.45 11.04 -15.42
N THR A 255 18.81 11.86 -16.27
CA THR A 255 18.97 13.32 -16.34
C THR A 255 17.60 13.97 -16.36
N GLY A 256 17.37 14.96 -15.48
CA GLY A 256 16.10 15.67 -15.41
C GLY A 256 15.93 16.68 -16.55
N SER A 257 14.81 16.61 -17.27
CA SER A 257 14.50 17.45 -18.44
C SER A 257 13.51 18.57 -18.10
N GLU A 258 12.37 18.25 -17.50
CA GLU A 258 11.31 19.19 -17.14
C GLU A 258 10.71 18.84 -15.78
N PHE A 259 10.05 19.81 -15.14
CA PHE A 259 9.38 19.57 -13.86
C PHE A 259 8.33 18.45 -13.97
N GLY A 260 8.33 17.53 -13.00
CA GLY A 260 7.34 16.46 -12.92
C GLY A 260 7.92 15.16 -12.36
N SER A 261 7.06 14.13 -12.29
CA SER A 261 7.45 12.79 -11.90
C SER A 261 7.48 11.84 -13.10
N THR A 262 8.38 10.87 -13.05
CA THR A 262 8.42 9.76 -14.01
C THR A 262 8.93 8.48 -13.34
N SER A 263 8.58 7.33 -13.89
CA SER A 263 9.19 6.06 -13.49
C SER A 263 10.50 5.83 -14.22
N VAL A 264 11.41 5.12 -13.57
CA VAL A 264 12.67 4.62 -14.12
C VAL A 264 12.56 3.10 -14.19
N LEU A 265 12.63 2.56 -15.41
CA LEU A 265 12.38 1.15 -15.68
C LEU A 265 13.68 0.46 -16.07
N ALA A 266 13.95 -0.67 -15.42
CA ALA A 266 15.03 -1.59 -15.77
C ALA A 266 14.41 -2.90 -16.28
N THR A 267 14.68 -3.26 -17.52
CA THR A 267 14.13 -4.47 -18.16
C THR A 267 15.23 -5.44 -18.52
N VAL A 268 15.03 -6.71 -18.19
CA VAL A 268 15.83 -7.85 -18.69
C VAL A 268 14.86 -8.91 -19.20
N HIS A 269 14.96 -9.22 -20.50
CA HIS A 269 13.97 -10.05 -21.22
C HIS A 269 12.55 -9.49 -21.06
N ASP A 270 11.65 -10.25 -20.42
CA ASP A 270 10.26 -9.94 -20.16
C ASP A 270 10.00 -9.43 -18.73
N VAL A 271 11.04 -9.36 -17.89
CA VAL A 271 10.95 -8.87 -16.51
C VAL A 271 11.33 -7.40 -16.44
N THR A 272 10.51 -6.61 -15.76
CA THR A 272 10.76 -5.17 -15.53
C THR A 272 10.74 -4.86 -14.03
N GLY A 273 11.75 -4.13 -13.57
CA GLY A 273 11.78 -3.48 -12.26
C GLY A 273 11.58 -1.98 -12.42
N GLU A 274 11.04 -1.34 -11.39
CA GLU A 274 10.64 0.06 -11.42
C GLU A 274 11.21 0.82 -10.21
N GLY A 275 11.69 2.03 -10.46
CA GLY A 275 11.96 3.08 -9.47
C GLY A 275 11.31 4.39 -9.88
N ALA A 276 11.37 5.42 -9.03
CA ALA A 276 10.74 6.72 -9.26
C ALA A 276 11.78 7.85 -9.34
N LEU A 277 11.52 8.82 -10.22
CA LEU A 277 12.31 10.03 -10.35
C LEU A 277 11.41 11.27 -10.37
N PHE A 278 11.68 12.22 -9.49
CA PHE A 278 11.05 13.53 -9.47
C PHE A 278 12.04 14.62 -9.87
N VAL A 279 11.67 15.44 -10.86
CA VAL A 279 12.48 16.53 -11.38
C VAL A 279 11.88 17.86 -10.96
N GLN A 280 12.70 18.72 -10.36
CA GLN A 280 12.32 20.05 -9.86
C GLN A 280 12.85 21.17 -10.77
N GLU A 281 12.10 22.26 -10.97
CA GLU A 281 12.43 23.29 -11.96
C GLU A 281 13.57 24.24 -11.55
N VAL A 282 13.60 24.62 -10.27
CA VAL A 282 14.66 25.35 -9.58
C VAL A 282 14.72 24.75 -8.17
N GLU A 283 15.76 25.04 -7.42
CA GLU A 283 15.80 24.82 -5.96
C GLU A 283 14.80 25.77 -5.24
N THR A 284 13.53 25.77 -5.66
CA THR A 284 12.44 26.65 -5.17
C THR A 284 11.24 25.85 -4.67
N GLY A 285 11.47 24.58 -4.29
CA GLY A 285 10.59 23.87 -3.37
C GLY A 285 11.26 23.83 -2.00
N PRO A 286 10.51 23.96 -0.89
CA PRO A 286 11.08 23.76 0.44
C PRO A 286 11.69 22.35 0.49
N ARG A 287 13.00 22.26 0.75
CA ARG A 287 13.65 20.95 0.99
C ARG A 287 13.02 20.35 2.24
N PRO A 288 12.70 19.05 2.26
CA PRO A 288 12.37 18.39 3.51
C PRO A 288 13.47 18.67 4.53
N GLY A 289 13.15 19.35 5.63
CA GLY A 289 14.17 19.84 6.56
C GLY A 289 14.78 21.20 6.20
N LYS A 290 14.03 22.09 5.57
CA LYS A 290 14.19 23.57 5.58
C LYS A 290 12.80 24.20 5.37
N ASP A 291 11.79 23.52 5.90
CA ASP A 291 10.40 23.71 5.58
C ASP A 291 9.53 23.56 6.83
N ILE A 292 8.31 24.10 6.76
CA ILE A 292 7.26 23.81 7.74
C ILE A 292 6.04 23.33 6.97
N ILE A 293 5.54 22.14 7.32
CA ILE A 293 4.28 21.66 6.77
C ILE A 293 3.15 22.25 7.60
N VAL A 294 2.22 22.96 6.97
CA VAL A 294 1.11 23.60 7.67
C VAL A 294 -0.20 22.90 7.30
N PHE A 295 -0.86 22.36 8.33
CA PHE A 295 -2.23 21.90 8.28
C PHE A 295 -3.07 22.80 9.19
N ASN A 296 -3.99 23.57 8.62
CA ASN A 296 -4.93 24.39 9.39
C ASN A 296 -6.16 23.58 9.82
N ASP A 297 -5.96 22.30 10.13
CA ASP A 297 -6.98 21.32 10.48
C ASP A 297 -6.29 20.12 11.16
N MET A 298 -6.86 19.64 12.27
CA MET A 298 -6.38 18.45 12.97
C MET A 298 -7.11 17.15 12.57
N ASN A 299 -8.28 17.28 11.94
CA ASN A 299 -9.13 16.16 11.53
C ASN A 299 -8.54 15.26 10.43
N PRO A 300 -7.60 15.68 9.56
CA PRO A 300 -6.91 14.76 8.66
C PRO A 300 -6.20 13.61 9.37
N PHE A 301 -5.93 13.76 10.67
CA PHE A 301 -5.23 12.80 11.50
C PHE A 301 -6.11 12.11 12.54
N ASP A 302 -7.40 12.42 12.59
CA ASP A 302 -8.28 11.84 13.59
C ASP A 302 -8.64 10.37 13.30
N ASN A 303 -9.14 9.66 14.31
CA ASN A 303 -9.42 8.24 14.26
C ASN A 303 -10.62 7.89 13.37
N GLU A 304 -11.62 8.77 13.29
CA GLU A 304 -12.98 8.45 12.79
C GLU A 304 -13.34 9.10 11.45
N ILE A 305 -12.62 10.14 11.04
CA ILE A 305 -12.85 10.92 9.83
C ILE A 305 -11.62 10.82 8.92
N GLY A 306 -10.46 11.27 9.39
CA GLY A 306 -9.22 11.30 8.63
C GLY A 306 -8.64 9.91 8.40
N LEU A 307 -8.19 9.22 9.45
CA LEU A 307 -7.44 7.96 9.34
C LEU A 307 -8.27 6.76 8.91
N VAL A 308 -9.60 6.89 8.82
CA VAL A 308 -10.46 5.92 8.12
C VAL A 308 -10.11 5.90 6.63
N ASN A 309 -9.80 7.06 6.03
CA ASN A 309 -9.36 7.17 4.65
C ASN A 309 -7.93 6.61 4.48
N PRO A 310 -7.71 5.59 3.63
CA PRO A 310 -6.38 5.05 3.38
C PRO A 310 -5.39 6.09 2.87
N ASN A 311 -5.84 7.11 2.14
CA ASN A 311 -4.95 8.16 1.63
C ASN A 311 -4.44 9.09 2.74
N ASN A 312 -5.21 9.33 3.80
CA ASN A 312 -4.71 10.06 4.97
C ASN A 312 -3.63 9.27 5.69
N ARG A 313 -3.75 7.93 5.74
CA ARG A 313 -2.70 7.05 6.28
C ARG A 313 -1.44 7.09 5.41
N LEU A 314 -1.58 7.12 4.08
CA LEU A 314 -0.47 7.35 3.14
C LEU A 314 0.16 8.73 3.34
N MET A 315 -0.64 9.77 3.55
CA MET A 315 -0.15 11.12 3.86
C MET A 315 0.69 11.12 5.13
N VAL A 316 0.24 10.46 6.20
CA VAL A 316 1.01 10.30 7.46
C VAL A 316 2.34 9.60 7.19
N ARG A 317 2.33 8.48 6.45
CA ARG A 317 3.56 7.79 6.02
C ARG A 317 4.50 8.76 5.31
N ASN A 318 4.01 9.48 4.31
CA ASN A 318 4.81 10.41 3.52
C ASN A 318 5.34 11.61 4.34
N LEU A 319 4.61 12.03 5.37
CA LEU A 319 5.05 13.09 6.28
C LEU A 319 6.26 12.67 7.12
N VAL A 320 6.27 11.43 7.61
CA VAL A 320 7.28 10.93 8.57
C VAL A 320 8.43 10.16 7.93
N SER A 321 8.16 9.41 6.85
CA SER A 321 9.14 8.60 6.12
C SER A 321 9.84 9.37 4.99
N PHE A 322 10.05 10.67 5.16
CA PHE A 322 10.69 11.50 4.14
C PHE A 322 12.22 11.35 4.14
N GLU A 323 12.80 11.61 2.98
CA GLU A 323 14.26 11.71 2.80
C GLU A 323 14.73 13.15 2.93
N THR A 324 15.90 13.33 3.54
CA THR A 324 16.53 14.64 3.75
C THR A 324 18.04 14.45 3.89
N ILE A 325 18.76 15.56 3.90
CA ILE A 325 20.20 15.61 4.12
C ILE A 325 20.50 16.25 5.47
N GLY A 326 21.67 15.93 6.02
CA GLY A 326 22.16 16.52 7.26
C GLY A 326 22.00 15.61 8.49
N PRO A 327 22.35 16.12 9.68
CA PRO A 327 22.41 15.33 10.92
C PRO A 327 21.11 14.61 11.30
N ARG A 328 19.96 15.05 10.77
CA ARG A 328 18.62 14.53 11.07
C ARG A 328 18.13 13.46 10.09
N ALA A 329 18.86 13.21 9.00
CA ALA A 329 18.44 12.29 7.92
C ALA A 329 18.12 10.89 8.43
N ASN A 330 18.91 10.40 9.38
CA ASN A 330 18.81 9.06 9.98
C ASN A 330 18.09 9.04 11.33
N GLY A 331 17.45 10.16 11.74
CA GLY A 331 16.72 10.19 13.00
C GLY A 331 15.51 9.25 12.99
N ASN A 332 15.22 8.61 14.12
CA ASN A 332 14.09 7.68 14.27
C ASN A 332 12.98 8.18 15.19
N THR A 333 13.17 9.30 15.89
CA THR A 333 12.21 9.79 16.89
C THR A 333 11.29 10.87 16.33
N ILE A 334 10.00 10.80 16.66
CA ILE A 334 8.98 11.78 16.31
C ILE A 334 8.40 12.40 17.58
N TRP A 335 8.45 13.72 17.64
CA TRP A 335 7.94 14.50 18.75
C TRP A 335 6.53 15.00 18.48
N PHE A 336 5.69 14.90 19.50
CA PHE A 336 4.38 15.54 19.57
C PHE A 336 4.45 16.58 20.68
N ASP A 337 4.53 17.85 20.33
CA ASP A 337 4.48 18.93 21.32
C ASP A 337 3.04 19.42 21.50
N CYS A 338 2.50 19.23 22.70
CA CYS A 338 1.22 19.78 23.13
C CYS A 338 1.39 20.85 24.22
N GLY A 339 2.58 21.45 24.31
CA GLY A 339 2.84 22.61 25.13
C GLY A 339 2.23 23.91 24.58
N LYS A 340 2.76 25.05 25.03
CA LYS A 340 2.27 26.39 24.71
C LYS A 340 0.77 26.58 24.92
N ASN A 341 0.22 25.99 25.99
CA ASN A 341 -1.21 26.01 26.28
C ASN A 341 -2.04 25.51 25.08
N SER A 342 -1.68 24.35 24.54
CA SER A 342 -2.34 23.76 23.37
C SER A 342 -3.86 23.77 23.52
N ARG A 343 -4.58 24.10 22.44
CA ARG A 343 -6.05 24.03 22.43
C ARG A 343 -6.58 22.61 22.63
N TYR A 344 -5.75 21.61 22.29
CA TYR A 344 -6.10 20.19 22.35
C TYR A 344 -4.94 19.35 22.91
N PRO A 345 -4.68 19.40 24.23
CA PRO A 345 -3.57 18.67 24.84
C PRO A 345 -3.69 17.14 24.72
N ASN A 346 -4.92 16.63 24.54
CA ASN A 346 -5.18 15.20 24.33
C ASN A 346 -4.57 14.65 23.03
N ALA A 347 -4.10 15.51 22.11
CA ALA A 347 -3.26 15.08 21.00
C ALA A 347 -1.99 14.35 21.47
N CYS A 348 -1.49 14.63 22.68
CA CYS A 348 -0.33 13.97 23.28
C CYS A 348 -0.71 12.80 24.21
N SER A 349 -1.98 12.45 24.31
CA SER A 349 -2.38 11.23 25.02
C SER A 349 -2.18 10.00 24.12
N LEU A 350 -1.62 8.94 24.70
CA LEU A 350 -1.45 7.64 24.05
C LEU A 350 -2.72 6.78 24.12
N THR A 351 -3.60 7.06 25.08
CA THR A 351 -4.78 6.23 25.38
C THR A 351 -6.10 6.96 25.22
N GLU A 352 -6.09 8.29 25.17
CA GLU A 352 -7.27 9.14 25.11
C GLU A 352 -7.22 10.11 23.93
N GLY A 353 -8.37 10.70 23.59
CA GLY A 353 -8.50 11.64 22.48
C GLY A 353 -8.67 10.97 21.11
N ILE A 354 -8.87 11.81 20.09
CA ILE A 354 -9.25 11.36 18.75
C ILE A 354 -8.07 11.05 17.83
N HIS A 355 -6.83 11.06 18.34
CA HIS A 355 -5.62 10.86 17.54
C HIS A 355 -4.79 9.66 18.02
N THR A 356 -5.36 8.72 18.78
CA THR A 356 -4.62 7.54 19.28
C THR A 356 -4.14 6.62 18.14
N ASN A 357 -4.95 6.45 17.09
CA ASN A 357 -4.59 5.62 15.93
C ASN A 357 -3.44 6.24 15.13
N LEU A 358 -3.28 7.57 15.15
CA LEU A 358 -2.14 8.24 14.51
C LEU A 358 -0.81 7.76 15.09
N LYS A 359 -0.73 7.64 16.42
CA LYS A 359 0.49 7.19 17.10
C LYS A 359 0.81 5.74 16.75
N GLN A 360 -0.22 4.88 16.81
CA GLN A 360 -0.08 3.47 16.44
C GLN A 360 0.37 3.32 14.98
N LEU A 361 -0.20 4.13 14.08
CA LEU A 361 0.18 4.13 12.67
C LEU A 361 1.64 4.55 12.48
N ILE A 362 2.09 5.63 13.12
CA ILE A 362 3.48 6.08 13.05
C ILE A 362 4.45 5.01 13.58
N GLN A 363 4.13 4.39 14.73
CA GLN A 363 4.92 3.30 15.29
C GLN A 363 4.95 2.07 14.36
N SER A 364 3.86 1.79 13.64
CA SER A 364 3.82 0.71 12.65
C SER A 364 4.80 0.92 11.48
N PHE A 365 5.24 2.17 11.24
CA PHE A 365 6.28 2.50 10.26
C PHE A 365 7.70 2.40 10.83
N GLY A 366 7.86 2.05 12.12
CA GLY A 366 9.14 1.83 12.79
C GLY A 366 9.71 3.03 13.56
N PHE A 367 8.96 4.15 13.63
CA PHE A 367 9.41 5.35 14.34
C PHE A 367 9.09 5.30 15.84
N ASP A 368 10.01 5.84 16.64
CA ASP A 368 9.81 6.09 18.05
C ASP A 368 8.97 7.36 18.26
N LEU A 369 8.18 7.39 19.34
CA LEU A 369 7.29 8.51 19.66
C LEU A 369 7.59 9.06 21.05
N GLU A 370 7.69 10.39 21.13
CA GLU A 370 7.84 11.10 22.39
C GLU A 370 6.84 12.25 22.48
N MET A 371 6.13 12.31 23.61
CA MET A 371 5.15 13.35 23.89
C MET A 371 5.84 14.45 24.71
N VAL A 372 5.82 15.67 24.18
CA VAL A 372 6.54 16.83 24.71
C VAL A 372 5.54 17.88 25.20
N ASN A 373 5.91 18.58 26.27
CA ASN A 373 5.19 19.76 26.75
C ASN A 373 6.15 20.95 26.83
N SER A 374 6.20 21.73 25.74
CA SER A 374 7.02 22.94 25.63
C SER A 374 6.62 24.10 26.55
N SER A 375 5.54 23.96 27.33
CA SER A 375 5.22 24.88 28.43
C SER A 375 6.14 24.65 29.64
N GLU A 376 6.56 23.39 29.84
CA GLU A 376 7.40 22.97 30.96
C GLU A 376 8.86 22.88 30.53
N THR A 377 9.12 22.32 29.35
CA THR A 377 10.46 22.15 28.80
C THR A 377 10.54 22.84 27.43
N PRO A 378 10.92 24.12 27.37
CA PRO A 378 10.99 24.88 26.12
C PRO A 378 11.84 24.17 25.06
N LEU A 379 11.46 24.31 23.79
CA LEU A 379 12.10 23.67 22.63
C LEU A 379 13.48 24.28 22.30
N THR A 380 14.38 24.29 23.28
CA THR A 380 15.70 24.94 23.22
C THR A 380 16.86 23.95 23.11
N ASP A 381 16.60 22.66 23.31
CA ASP A 381 17.55 21.56 23.12
C ASP A 381 16.79 20.38 22.52
N ILE A 382 16.92 20.15 21.21
CA ILE A 382 16.22 19.08 20.49
C ILE A 382 17.22 17.95 20.22
N PRO A 383 17.08 16.76 20.85
CA PRO A 383 18.02 15.64 20.71
C PRO A 383 18.22 15.25 19.25
N GLN A 384 19.45 14.92 18.84
CA GLN A 384 19.82 14.72 17.43
C GLN A 384 18.98 13.66 16.69
N ASP A 385 18.48 12.65 17.39
CA ASP A 385 17.67 11.56 16.80
C ASP A 385 16.23 11.98 16.46
N VAL A 386 15.76 13.13 16.93
CA VAL A 386 14.44 13.65 16.55
C VAL A 386 14.46 14.01 15.07
N LYS A 387 13.55 13.44 14.29
CA LYS A 387 13.40 13.65 12.83
C LYS A 387 12.22 14.54 12.48
N VAL A 388 11.11 14.41 13.20
CA VAL A 388 9.89 15.19 13.00
C VAL A 388 9.39 15.78 14.32
N ILE A 389 8.91 17.03 14.28
CA ILE A 389 8.20 17.65 15.39
C ILE A 389 6.81 18.09 14.91
N PHE A 390 5.77 17.53 15.52
CA PHE A 390 4.40 18.04 15.39
C PHE A 390 4.14 19.07 16.49
N LEU A 391 3.78 20.30 16.10
CA LEU A 391 3.35 21.36 17.00
C LEU A 391 1.82 21.41 17.03
N TRP A 392 1.21 20.94 18.12
CA TRP A 392 -0.24 20.76 18.21
C TRP A 392 -0.94 21.97 18.81
N LEU A 393 -1.62 22.75 17.96
CA LEU A 393 -2.51 23.86 18.30
C LEU A 393 -1.99 24.80 19.43
N PRO A 394 -0.73 25.30 19.37
CA PRO A 394 -0.19 26.17 20.39
C PRO A 394 -0.96 27.50 20.50
N ARG A 395 -1.18 27.99 21.73
CA ARG A 395 -1.86 29.27 22.01
C ARG A 395 -0.97 30.30 22.71
N ILE A 396 0.30 29.98 22.92
CA ILE A 396 1.33 30.88 23.45
C ILE A 396 2.45 31.01 22.42
N ALA A 397 2.91 32.23 22.17
CA ALA A 397 4.01 32.51 21.25
C ALA A 397 5.31 31.86 21.73
N TYR A 398 6.11 31.37 20.79
CA TYR A 398 7.44 30.81 21.06
C TYR A 398 8.44 31.92 21.40
N SER A 399 9.36 31.63 22.31
CA SER A 399 10.45 32.55 22.64
C SER A 399 11.49 32.63 21.51
N LEU A 400 12.33 33.67 21.54
CA LEU A 400 13.43 33.86 20.57
C LEU A 400 14.35 32.64 20.48
N ASN A 401 14.69 32.05 21.64
CA ASN A 401 15.56 30.88 21.70
C ASN A 401 14.90 29.64 21.08
N GLU A 402 13.59 29.46 21.29
CA GLU A 402 12.85 28.35 20.68
C GLU A 402 12.73 28.52 19.17
N ILE A 403 12.44 29.73 18.67
CA ILE A 403 12.44 30.00 17.23
C ILE A 403 13.81 29.70 16.61
N ASN A 404 14.90 30.21 17.20
CA ASN A 404 16.23 29.97 16.68
C ASN A 404 16.63 28.49 16.73
N ASN A 405 16.20 27.76 17.76
CA ASN A 405 16.47 26.34 17.86
C ASN A 405 15.61 25.51 16.87
N LEU A 406 14.36 25.89 16.61
CA LEU A 406 13.52 25.29 15.57
C LEU A 406 14.06 25.59 14.17
N LYS A 407 14.61 26.80 13.93
CA LYS A 407 15.34 27.13 12.69
C LYS A 407 16.56 26.25 12.50
N LEU A 408 17.34 26.01 13.56
CA LEU A 408 18.50 25.12 13.53
C LEU A 408 18.07 23.66 13.29
N PHE A 409 17.02 23.20 13.97
CA PHE A 409 16.46 21.87 13.76
C PHE A 409 16.04 21.67 12.30
N ALA A 410 15.34 22.66 11.72
CA ALA A 410 15.03 22.67 10.32
C ALA A 410 16.33 22.60 9.50
N GLU A 411 17.27 23.55 9.62
CA GLU A 411 18.54 23.57 8.87
C GLU A 411 19.31 22.24 8.86
N GLN A 412 19.21 21.44 9.93
CA GLN A 412 19.86 20.13 10.05
C GLN A 412 19.13 18.97 9.35
N GLY A 413 18.02 19.23 8.66
CA GLY A 413 17.19 18.25 7.96
C GLY A 413 15.90 17.88 8.70
N GLY A 414 15.58 18.49 9.84
CA GLY A 414 14.41 18.14 10.64
C GLY A 414 13.11 18.74 10.10
N ARG A 415 12.01 17.98 10.06
CA ARG A 415 10.70 18.47 9.59
C ARG A 415 9.82 18.97 10.74
N ILE A 416 9.27 20.16 10.59
CA ILE A 416 8.26 20.71 11.50
C ILE A 416 6.89 20.60 10.83
N VAL A 417 5.92 20.04 11.54
CA VAL A 417 4.51 20.00 11.14
C VAL A 417 3.72 20.85 12.10
N PHE A 418 3.17 21.96 11.62
CA PHE A 418 2.34 22.86 12.43
C PHE A 418 0.87 22.49 12.23
N ILE A 419 0.20 22.08 13.30
CA ILE A 419 -1.23 21.74 13.30
C ILE A 419 -2.02 22.89 13.92
N GLY A 420 -2.83 23.55 13.09
CA GLY A 420 -3.83 24.53 13.49
C GLY A 420 -5.24 23.95 13.46
N GLU A 421 -6.24 24.83 13.38
CA GLU A 421 -7.66 24.47 13.21
C GLU A 421 -8.49 25.66 12.66
N PHE A 422 -9.79 25.44 12.36
CA PHE A 422 -10.71 26.50 11.98
C PHE A 422 -11.02 27.50 13.08
N ASP A 423 -11.58 28.64 12.65
CA ASP A 423 -11.83 29.83 13.45
C ASP A 423 -12.68 29.60 14.71
N GLY A 424 -13.72 28.77 14.62
CA GLY A 424 -14.56 28.43 15.75
C GLY A 424 -13.87 27.58 16.82
N PHE A 425 -12.85 26.79 16.47
CA PHE A 425 -12.15 25.90 17.41
C PHE A 425 -10.81 26.46 17.90
N TYR A 426 -9.98 26.98 16.99
CA TYR A 426 -8.64 27.45 17.32
C TYR A 426 -8.61 28.86 17.94
N GLU A 427 -9.70 29.61 17.74
CA GLU A 427 -9.93 30.97 18.25
C GLU A 427 -8.91 32.00 17.73
N ALA A 428 -9.22 33.30 17.86
CA ALA A 428 -8.38 34.40 17.39
C ALA A 428 -6.91 34.29 17.83
N ILE A 429 -6.66 33.79 19.05
CA ILE A 429 -5.30 33.65 19.59
C ILE A 429 -4.48 32.57 18.89
N GLY A 430 -5.10 31.45 18.48
CA GLY A 430 -4.41 30.38 17.78
C GLY A 430 -3.84 30.85 16.43
N PHE A 431 -4.67 31.57 15.66
CA PHE A 431 -4.23 32.19 14.40
C PHE A 431 -3.07 33.17 14.59
N GLN A 432 -3.16 34.01 15.62
CA GLN A 432 -2.13 35.01 15.91
C GLN A 432 -0.80 34.33 16.26
N VAL A 433 -0.84 33.28 17.07
CA VAL A 433 0.35 32.49 17.46
C VAL A 433 0.93 31.76 16.25
N GLN A 434 0.11 31.13 15.43
CA GLN A 434 0.56 30.48 14.21
C GLN A 434 1.21 31.46 13.22
N ASN A 435 0.55 32.58 12.93
CA ASN A 435 1.07 33.58 11.99
C ASN A 435 2.33 34.26 12.50
N HIS A 436 2.41 34.53 13.81
CA HIS A 436 3.62 35.04 14.45
C HIS A 436 4.76 34.03 14.40
N PHE A 437 4.49 32.75 14.61
CA PHE A 437 5.47 31.68 14.45
C PHE A 437 6.00 31.63 13.02
N LEU A 438 5.12 31.58 12.00
CA LEU A 438 5.52 31.54 10.59
C LEU A 438 6.35 32.76 10.18
N GLU A 439 5.94 33.97 10.59
CA GLU A 439 6.70 35.20 10.34
C GLU A 439 8.11 35.13 10.96
N ASN A 440 8.22 34.67 12.20
CA ASN A 440 9.53 34.53 12.87
C ASN A 440 10.38 33.41 12.29
N MET A 441 9.76 32.38 11.71
CA MET A 441 10.45 31.37 10.91
C MET A 441 10.87 31.92 9.53
N GLY A 442 10.42 33.11 9.13
CA GLY A 442 10.79 33.78 7.89
C GLY A 442 9.86 33.46 6.71
N SER A 443 8.65 33.00 7.00
CA SER A 443 7.61 32.72 6.00
C SER A 443 6.55 33.82 5.97
N ASP A 444 6.08 34.14 4.76
CA ASP A 444 4.94 35.02 4.53
C ASP A 444 3.60 34.27 4.54
N MET A 445 3.60 32.95 4.73
CA MET A 445 2.39 32.15 4.87
C MET A 445 1.52 32.64 6.03
N ARG A 446 0.21 32.70 5.83
CA ARG A 446 -0.77 33.05 6.87
C ARG A 446 -1.93 32.05 6.91
N ASN A 447 -2.38 31.73 8.11
CA ASN A 447 -3.71 31.22 8.35
C ASN A 447 -4.68 32.41 8.42
N ILE A 448 -5.68 32.43 7.54
CA ILE A 448 -6.66 33.51 7.40
C ILE A 448 -8.07 33.14 7.90
N GLY A 449 -8.22 31.99 8.57
CA GLY A 449 -9.49 31.53 9.12
C GLY A 449 -10.40 30.84 8.10
N GLY A 450 -11.68 30.69 8.46
CA GLY A 450 -12.68 29.96 7.67
C GLY A 450 -12.80 28.48 8.06
N ASN A 451 -13.81 27.81 7.53
CA ASN A 451 -14.25 26.46 7.90
C ASN A 451 -14.63 25.65 6.64
N LEU A 452 -13.65 25.33 5.80
CA LEU A 452 -13.84 24.63 4.53
C LEU A 452 -13.94 23.11 4.72
N ALA A 453 -14.58 22.42 3.76
CA ALA A 453 -14.71 20.96 3.78
C ALA A 453 -15.42 20.40 5.03
N CYS A 454 -16.32 21.16 5.67
CA CYS A 454 -16.89 20.78 6.96
C CYS A 454 -17.82 19.56 6.95
N PHE A 455 -18.62 19.36 5.88
CA PHE A 455 -19.75 18.42 5.91
C PHE A 455 -19.88 17.59 4.64
N GLY A 456 -20.45 16.39 4.79
CA GLY A 456 -20.86 15.53 3.68
C GLY A 456 -19.72 15.20 2.72
N ILE A 457 -19.99 15.31 1.42
CA ILE A 457 -19.04 14.97 0.36
C ILE A 457 -17.84 15.92 0.31
N GLU A 458 -17.96 17.14 0.83
CA GLU A 458 -16.91 18.16 0.77
C GLU A 458 -15.69 17.80 1.62
N ARG A 459 -15.86 16.90 2.60
CA ARG A 459 -14.74 16.35 3.37
C ARG A 459 -13.76 15.57 2.51
N ASN A 460 -14.23 14.99 1.40
CA ASN A 460 -13.43 14.15 0.52
C ASN A 460 -12.82 15.00 -0.59
N ILE A 461 -11.58 15.41 -0.38
CA ILE A 461 -10.79 16.15 -1.36
C ILE A 461 -10.34 15.18 -2.47
N PRO A 462 -10.71 15.43 -3.73
CA PRO A 462 -10.36 14.56 -4.85
C PRO A 462 -8.90 14.70 -5.31
N ALA A 463 -8.39 13.72 -6.04
CA ALA A 463 -7.01 13.71 -6.56
C ALA A 463 -6.62 14.97 -7.35
N ASN A 464 -7.53 15.56 -8.12
CA ASN A 464 -7.26 16.78 -8.91
C ASN A 464 -7.12 18.05 -8.05
N SER A 465 -7.50 17.99 -6.78
CA SER A 465 -7.23 19.04 -5.78
C SER A 465 -5.91 18.81 -5.03
N LEU A 466 -5.18 17.73 -5.33
CA LEU A 466 -3.82 17.50 -4.81
C LEU A 466 -2.80 18.00 -5.84
N ARG A 467 -1.77 18.72 -5.37
CA ARG A 467 -0.61 19.05 -6.23
C ARG A 467 0.49 18.00 -6.06
N PRO A 468 1.24 17.68 -7.13
CA PRO A 468 2.35 16.73 -7.04
C PRO A 468 3.37 17.16 -5.99
N HIS A 469 3.47 16.39 -4.91
CA HIS A 469 4.40 16.65 -3.82
C HIS A 469 4.74 15.32 -3.14
N PRO A 470 5.94 15.14 -2.55
CA PRO A 470 6.25 13.92 -1.79
C PRO A 470 5.19 13.57 -0.73
N ILE A 471 4.57 14.57 -0.10
CA ILE A 471 3.48 14.37 0.88
C ILE A 471 2.23 13.76 0.24
N THR A 472 1.91 14.13 -1.00
CA THR A 472 0.71 13.66 -1.74
C THR A 472 0.99 12.45 -2.62
N ARG A 473 2.19 11.88 -2.57
CA ARG A 473 2.59 10.74 -3.39
C ARG A 473 1.69 9.53 -3.13
N ASP A 474 1.30 8.86 -4.20
CA ASP A 474 0.41 7.68 -4.24
C ASP A 474 -1.01 7.94 -3.72
N MET A 475 -1.39 9.20 -3.48
CA MET A 475 -2.71 9.55 -2.97
C MET A 475 -3.69 9.83 -4.11
N ALA A 476 -4.87 9.22 -4.04
CA ALA A 476 -6.00 9.45 -4.96
C ALA A 476 -7.05 10.44 -4.39
N GLY A 477 -6.74 11.07 -3.26
CA GLY A 477 -7.58 12.02 -2.55
C GLY A 477 -7.11 12.18 -1.11
N VAL A 478 -7.79 13.00 -0.31
CA VAL A 478 -7.52 13.15 1.13
C VAL A 478 -8.79 13.61 1.83
N THR A 479 -8.92 13.32 3.12
CA THR A 479 -10.04 13.79 3.92
C THR A 479 -9.60 14.91 4.85
N PHE A 480 -10.31 16.04 4.80
CA PHE A 480 -10.24 17.17 5.73
C PHE A 480 -11.62 17.40 6.31
N ALA A 481 -11.73 18.11 7.45
CA ALA A 481 -13.02 18.45 8.03
C ALA A 481 -12.96 19.78 8.78
N CYS A 482 -13.54 20.82 8.18
CA CYS A 482 -13.52 22.19 8.72
C CYS A 482 -12.10 22.77 8.78
N ALA A 483 -11.42 22.82 7.65
CA ALA A 483 -10.09 23.42 7.56
C ALA A 483 -10.15 24.94 7.40
N SER A 484 -9.22 25.64 8.05
CA SER A 484 -8.96 27.06 7.77
C SER A 484 -8.13 27.25 6.51
N ILE A 485 -8.32 28.40 5.84
CA ILE A 485 -7.62 28.71 4.59
C ILE A 485 -6.17 29.07 4.87
N VAL A 486 -5.26 28.55 4.05
CA VAL A 486 -3.86 28.96 3.97
C VAL A 486 -3.71 30.02 2.89
N GLU A 487 -3.24 31.22 3.25
CA GLU A 487 -2.72 32.20 2.31
C GLU A 487 -1.21 31.99 2.16
N THR A 488 -0.74 31.72 0.95
CA THR A 488 0.67 31.41 0.66
C THR A 488 1.48 32.67 0.34
N GLY A 489 2.72 32.70 0.81
CA GLY A 489 3.77 33.62 0.33
C GLY A 489 4.34 33.21 -1.03
N GLU A 490 5.26 34.02 -1.55
CA GLU A 490 5.81 33.92 -2.90
C GLU A 490 6.50 32.57 -3.19
N ASN A 491 7.06 31.91 -2.18
CA ASN A 491 7.82 30.67 -2.33
C ASN A 491 7.25 29.47 -1.55
N ASP A 492 6.01 29.57 -1.09
CA ASP A 492 5.35 28.45 -0.45
C ASP A 492 4.77 27.48 -1.51
N TYR A 493 4.63 26.21 -1.14
CA TYR A 493 4.10 25.18 -2.04
C TYR A 493 2.75 24.63 -1.54
N PRO A 494 1.61 25.11 -2.09
CA PRO A 494 0.31 24.57 -1.74
C PRO A 494 0.12 23.18 -2.33
N PHE A 495 -0.15 22.17 -1.48
CA PHE A 495 -0.26 20.77 -1.91
C PHE A 495 -1.66 20.17 -1.75
N VAL A 496 -2.54 20.79 -0.94
CA VAL A 496 -3.96 20.41 -0.86
C VAL A 496 -4.84 21.64 -1.08
N TYR A 497 -5.73 21.55 -2.05
CA TYR A 497 -6.81 22.50 -2.28
C TYR A 497 -8.15 21.92 -1.84
N ASP A 498 -9.15 22.77 -1.66
CA ASP A 498 -10.53 22.37 -1.38
C ASP A 498 -11.16 21.58 -2.56
N PRO A 499 -12.35 20.97 -2.40
CA PRO A 499 -12.98 20.21 -3.48
C PRO A 499 -13.27 21.01 -4.75
N SER A 500 -13.45 22.34 -4.63
CA SER A 500 -13.62 23.23 -5.78
C SER A 500 -12.30 23.61 -6.46
N ASN A 501 -11.17 23.24 -5.86
CA ASN A 501 -9.82 23.53 -6.32
C ASN A 501 -9.52 25.03 -6.40
N THR A 502 -10.07 25.83 -5.47
CA THR A 502 -9.95 27.29 -5.44
C THR A 502 -9.26 27.83 -4.18
N GLN A 503 -9.39 27.15 -3.04
CA GLN A 503 -8.84 27.55 -1.76
C GLN A 503 -7.81 26.53 -1.29
N ILE A 504 -6.77 26.98 -0.58
CA ILE A 504 -5.67 26.13 -0.11
C ILE A 504 -5.97 25.68 1.32
N LEU A 505 -5.89 24.37 1.58
CA LEU A 505 -6.16 23.76 2.89
C LEU A 505 -4.87 23.34 3.61
N ALA A 506 -3.83 22.96 2.85
CA ALA A 506 -2.52 22.63 3.39
C ALA A 506 -1.41 23.02 2.41
N SER A 507 -0.30 23.50 2.97
CA SER A 507 0.83 24.03 2.20
C SER A 507 2.14 23.80 2.91
N VAL A 508 3.24 23.80 2.15
CA VAL A 508 4.59 23.80 2.68
C VAL A 508 5.11 25.22 2.69
N ALA A 509 5.43 25.72 3.88
CA ALA A 509 6.03 27.03 4.07
C ALA A 509 7.54 26.95 3.81
N GLN A 510 8.03 27.80 2.91
CA GLN A 510 9.47 28.06 2.85
C GLN A 510 9.85 28.97 4.01
N ILE A 511 10.96 28.66 4.68
CA ILE A 511 11.45 29.39 5.83
C ILE A 511 12.88 29.89 5.63
N ASN A 512 13.26 30.88 6.42
CA ASN A 512 14.63 31.32 6.55
C ASN A 512 15.21 30.74 7.84
N THR A 513 16.20 29.86 7.73
CA THR A 513 16.82 29.19 8.87
C THR A 513 17.94 30.01 9.53
N VAL A 514 18.28 31.19 9.00
CA VAL A 514 19.25 32.09 9.63
C VAL A 514 18.70 32.55 11.00
N PRO A 515 19.47 32.40 12.09
CA PRO A 515 19.06 32.87 13.40
C PRO A 515 18.74 34.37 13.42
N ILE A 516 17.70 34.73 14.16
CA ILE A 516 17.24 36.11 14.38
C ILE A 516 17.68 36.61 15.75
N THR A 517 17.82 37.93 15.90
CA THR A 517 18.22 38.57 17.17
C THR A 517 17.04 39.13 17.97
N GLU A 518 15.89 39.28 17.34
CA GLU A 518 14.65 39.75 17.96
C GLU A 518 13.45 39.13 17.24
N LEU A 519 12.34 38.95 17.97
CA LEU A 519 11.09 38.47 17.40
C LEU A 519 10.37 39.61 16.69
N SER A 520 9.60 39.29 15.64
CA SER A 520 8.64 40.21 15.06
C SER A 520 7.64 40.67 16.14
N PRO A 521 7.12 41.90 16.04
CA PRO A 521 6.09 42.37 16.96
C PRO A 521 4.89 41.44 16.95
N PHE A 522 4.47 40.96 18.13
CA PHE A 522 3.25 40.17 18.25
C PHE A 522 2.04 41.07 18.02
N ARG A 523 1.50 41.06 16.79
CA ARG A 523 0.35 41.89 16.42
C ARG A 523 -0.94 41.15 16.77
N ILE A 524 -1.60 41.60 17.83
CA ILE A 524 -3.02 41.29 18.04
C ILE A 524 -3.79 42.13 17.02
N ASN A 525 -4.36 41.51 15.98
CA ASN A 525 -5.24 42.23 15.06
C ASN A 525 -6.68 42.18 15.59
N PRO A 526 -7.21 43.26 16.21
CA PRO A 526 -8.59 43.29 16.69
C PRO A 526 -9.62 43.28 15.55
N ASN A 527 -9.19 43.47 14.29
CA ASN A 527 -10.02 43.55 13.10
C ASN A 527 -9.92 42.33 12.17
N LEU A 528 -9.29 41.22 12.60
CA LEU A 528 -9.57 39.91 11.99
C LEU A 528 -11.04 39.58 12.31
N LYS A 529 -11.95 40.19 11.55
CA LYS A 529 -13.37 39.85 11.58
C LYS A 529 -13.46 38.40 11.16
N MET A 530 -13.67 37.52 12.14
CA MET A 530 -14.15 36.16 11.91
C MET A 530 -15.28 36.25 10.90
N LYS A 531 -15.11 35.64 9.72
CA LYS A 531 -16.24 35.41 8.82
C LYS A 531 -17.06 34.24 9.35
N SER A 532 -17.45 34.27 10.63
CA SER A 532 -18.46 33.35 11.13
C SER A 532 -19.81 33.84 10.59
N SER A 533 -20.43 33.09 9.69
CA SER A 533 -21.85 33.30 9.40
C SER A 533 -22.64 33.16 10.69
N ALA A 534 -23.53 34.12 10.96
CA ALA A 534 -24.11 34.41 12.27
C ALA A 534 -25.13 33.38 12.81
N ASP A 535 -25.11 32.12 12.38
CA ASP A 535 -26.17 31.14 12.67
C ASP A 535 -25.74 29.88 13.44
N ASP A 536 -24.51 29.77 13.96
CA ASP A 536 -24.08 28.59 14.72
C ASP A 536 -24.52 28.64 16.20
N LYS A 537 -25.84 28.54 16.41
CA LYS A 537 -26.41 28.00 17.64
C LYS A 537 -26.82 26.55 17.38
N HIS A 538 -26.05 25.63 17.96
CA HIS A 538 -26.18 24.15 18.00
C HIS A 538 -25.21 23.43 17.07
N TRP A 539 -24.04 23.06 17.59
CA TRP A 539 -23.31 21.90 17.06
C TRP A 539 -23.23 20.79 18.10
N PRO A 540 -24.01 19.70 17.97
CA PRO A 540 -23.85 18.51 18.78
C PRO A 540 -22.81 17.61 18.11
N TYR A 541 -21.59 17.56 18.64
CA TYR A 541 -20.75 16.38 18.44
C TYR A 541 -21.10 15.37 19.55
N PRO A 542 -21.64 14.18 19.24
CA PRO A 542 -21.68 13.08 20.19
C PRO A 542 -20.26 12.55 20.34
N GLY A 543 -19.51 13.07 21.30
CA GLY A 543 -18.13 12.63 21.55
C GLY A 543 -17.29 13.54 22.44
N VAL A 544 -17.71 14.79 22.67
CA VAL A 544 -17.06 15.66 23.64
C VAL A 544 -17.72 15.43 25.00
N ILE A 545 -17.23 14.44 25.76
CA ILE A 545 -17.42 14.45 27.21
C ILE A 545 -16.48 15.54 27.73
N THR A 546 -17.04 16.70 28.04
CA THR A 546 -16.39 17.73 28.86
C THR A 546 -16.44 17.26 30.31
N ASP A 547 -15.29 17.15 30.95
CA ASP A 547 -15.13 17.43 32.38
C ASP A 547 -14.28 18.71 32.54
#